data_AF-A0A370C843-F1
#
_entry.id   AF-A0A370C843-F1
#
_cell.length_a   1.000
_cell.length_b   1.000
_cell.length_c   1.000
_cell.angle_alpha   90.00
_cell.angle_beta   90.00
_cell.angle_gamma   90.00
#
_symmetry.space_group_name_H-M   'P 1'
#
loop_
_entity.id
_entity.type
_entity.pdbx_description
1 polymer ?
#
loop_
_entity_poly.entity_id
_entity_poly.type
_entity_poly.pdbx_seq_one_letter_code
_entity_poly.pdbx_strand_id
1 'polypeptide(L)'
;MLHQIIVNARILRVREKISTNGFITTMTVTKSTPAGGQVNVLFVCLGNICTGLPALWCRSPMAEGVFRNVAASHPLINEIDSAGTGAYHAGEDPDSRTMSTLRRHNIRNYNHAARKVTKQDFLDFDYLLAMDKYNLRDLLDVRESVLASMNKSGPASRGTKGTRAATAASLAASGEAGAKVAEVRLFGDFGTGGVLHERVGGGEVVQDPYYGGVNGFEEVYQQVTRFSKSFLEYLEKNQRSESEN
;
A
#
# COMPACT_ATOMS: atom_id res chain seq x y z
N MET A 1 -24.41 3.68 32.42
CA MET A 1 -24.38 5.11 32.00
C MET A 1 -23.02 5.78 32.17
N LEU A 2 -22.35 5.74 33.34
CA LEU A 2 -21.08 6.48 33.59
C LEU A 2 -19.99 6.34 32.50
N HIS A 3 -19.78 5.14 31.95
CA HIS A 3 -18.75 4.90 30.92
C HIS A 3 -18.93 5.74 29.64
N GLN A 4 -20.16 6.08 29.25
CA GLN A 4 -20.40 6.88 28.03
C GLN A 4 -19.95 8.34 28.18
N ILE A 5 -19.96 8.87 29.41
CA ILE A 5 -19.61 10.26 29.73
C ILE A 5 -18.10 10.47 29.61
N ILE A 6 -17.30 9.48 30.04
CA ILE A 6 -15.82 9.53 30.00
C ILE A 6 -15.32 9.53 28.55
N VAL A 7 -15.96 8.77 27.66
CA VAL A 7 -15.62 8.75 26.22
C VAL A 7 -15.87 10.13 25.59
N ASN A 8 -17.03 10.74 25.84
CA ASN A 8 -17.37 12.07 25.32
C ASN A 8 -16.46 13.17 25.88
N ALA A 9 -16.04 13.08 27.15
CA ALA A 9 -15.11 14.03 27.77
C ALA A 9 -13.70 13.99 27.13
N ARG A 10 -13.25 12.82 26.64
CA ARG A 10 -12.00 12.71 25.85
C ARG A 10 -12.15 13.28 24.44
N ILE A 11 -13.31 13.09 23.79
CA ILE A 11 -13.58 13.60 22.43
C ILE A 11 -13.55 15.14 22.39
N LEU A 12 -14.08 15.82 23.41
CA LEU A 12 -14.11 17.29 23.44
C LEU A 12 -12.71 17.93 23.54
N ARG A 13 -11.80 17.40 24.37
CA ARG A 13 -10.43 17.95 24.52
C ARG A 13 -9.55 17.87 23.27
N VAL A 14 -9.96 17.13 22.24
CA VAL A 14 -9.26 17.08 20.94
C VAL A 14 -9.72 18.21 20.00
N ARG A 15 -10.92 18.78 20.22
CA ARG A 15 -11.52 19.77 19.29
C ARG A 15 -11.03 21.21 19.50
N GLU A 16 -10.41 21.53 20.64
CA GLU A 16 -9.89 22.88 20.95
C GLU A 16 -8.41 23.12 20.55
N LYS A 17 -7.71 22.13 19.97
CA LYS A 17 -6.34 22.29 19.46
C LYS A 17 -6.23 22.35 17.93
N ILE A 18 -7.35 22.53 17.22
CA ILE A 18 -7.38 22.77 15.78
C ILE A 18 -7.76 24.24 15.54
N SER A 19 -6.87 25.14 15.94
CA SER A 19 -6.93 26.57 15.60
C SER A 19 -5.51 27.17 15.65
N THR A 20 -5.34 28.24 14.87
CA THR A 20 -4.14 29.07 14.66
C THR A 20 -2.83 28.39 14.17
N ASN A 21 -2.44 28.80 12.95
CA ASN A 21 -1.08 28.94 12.42
C ASN A 21 -0.15 27.69 12.40
N GLY A 22 -0.09 27.03 11.24
CA GLY A 22 0.87 25.94 10.98
C GLY A 22 0.93 25.55 9.50
N PHE A 23 1.48 26.44 8.66
CA PHE A 23 1.82 26.29 7.24
C PHE A 23 1.80 24.84 6.69
N ILE A 24 0.66 24.39 6.16
CA ILE A 24 0.56 23.08 5.49
C ILE A 24 1.16 23.24 4.09
N THR A 25 2.46 23.03 3.97
CA THR A 25 3.12 22.88 2.67
C THR A 25 2.48 21.69 1.94
N THR A 26 1.87 21.95 0.79
CA THR A 26 1.44 20.92 -0.16
C THR A 26 2.68 20.20 -0.70
N MET A 27 3.12 19.17 0.01
CA MET A 27 4.20 18.28 -0.45
C MET A 27 3.67 17.36 -1.54
N THR A 28 3.49 17.91 -2.74
CA THR A 28 3.27 17.18 -3.99
C THR A 28 4.56 16.46 -4.38
N VAL A 29 4.91 15.42 -3.62
CA VAL A 29 5.99 14.49 -3.94
C VAL A 29 5.49 13.54 -5.02
N THR A 30 5.32 14.07 -6.23
CA THR A 30 5.25 13.24 -7.45
C THR A 30 6.63 12.67 -7.68
N LYS A 31 6.93 11.53 -7.05
CA LYS A 31 8.16 10.80 -7.34
C LYS A 31 7.99 10.08 -8.66
N SER A 32 8.95 10.26 -9.57
CA SER A 32 9.03 9.48 -10.79
C SER A 32 9.15 7.99 -10.50
N THR A 33 8.71 7.20 -11.46
CA THR A 33 8.97 5.75 -11.51
C THR A 33 10.49 5.55 -11.61
N PRO A 34 11.05 4.41 -11.18
CA PRO A 34 12.42 4.08 -11.56
C PRO A 34 12.56 4.13 -13.09
N ALA A 35 13.48 4.94 -13.62
CA ALA A 35 13.56 5.20 -15.05
C ALA A 35 13.81 3.91 -15.85
N GLY A 36 12.85 3.50 -16.68
CA GLY A 36 12.86 2.22 -17.39
C GLY A 36 12.81 0.96 -16.49
N GLY A 37 12.52 1.11 -15.20
CA GLY A 37 12.49 0.02 -14.23
C GLY A 37 11.08 -0.51 -13.98
N GLN A 38 10.97 -1.82 -13.77
CA GLN A 38 9.73 -2.46 -13.35
C GLN A 38 9.38 -2.07 -11.91
N VAL A 39 8.09 -1.93 -11.59
CA VAL A 39 7.61 -1.56 -10.26
C VAL A 39 7.15 -2.76 -9.44
N ASN A 40 7.33 -2.64 -8.12
CA ASN A 40 6.82 -3.58 -7.12
C ASN A 40 5.55 -3.01 -6.45
N VAL A 41 4.47 -3.80 -6.39
CA VAL A 41 3.12 -3.36 -5.95
C VAL A 41 2.60 -4.22 -4.79
N LEU A 42 2.29 -3.60 -3.64
CA LEU A 42 1.74 -4.26 -2.45
C LEU A 42 0.31 -3.80 -2.15
N PHE A 43 -0.65 -4.72 -2.18
CA PHE A 43 -2.05 -4.45 -1.84
C PHE A 43 -2.30 -4.62 -0.33
N VAL A 44 -2.80 -3.58 0.35
CA VAL A 44 -2.92 -3.58 1.81
C VAL A 44 -4.36 -3.40 2.28
N CYS A 45 -4.81 -4.30 3.15
CA CYS A 45 -6.09 -4.18 3.85
C CYS A 45 -5.91 -4.34 5.38
N LEU A 46 -7.00 -4.32 6.17
CA LEU A 46 -6.92 -4.51 7.62
C LEU A 46 -6.49 -5.94 8.00
N GLY A 47 -7.18 -6.93 7.44
CA GLY A 47 -7.02 -8.34 7.78
C GLY A 47 -5.89 -9.02 7.01
N ASN A 48 -6.02 -9.07 5.68
CA ASN A 48 -5.31 -9.98 4.76
C ASN A 48 -5.56 -11.47 5.07
N ILE A 49 -6.66 -11.75 5.77
CA ILE A 49 -7.05 -13.03 6.39
C ILE A 49 -8.54 -13.24 6.18
N CYS A 50 -9.05 -14.47 6.34
CA CYS A 50 -10.44 -14.74 5.98
C CYS A 50 -11.08 -15.88 6.81
N THR A 51 -11.39 -15.63 8.10
CA THR A 51 -12.15 -16.56 8.98
C THR A 51 -13.63 -16.20 9.15
N GLY A 52 -14.41 -17.12 9.73
CA GLY A 52 -15.84 -16.96 10.02
C GLY A 52 -16.23 -15.92 11.09
N LEU A 53 -15.34 -15.01 11.47
CA LEU A 53 -15.69 -13.83 12.27
C LEU A 53 -16.24 -12.72 11.35
N PRO A 54 -17.45 -12.14 11.61
CA PRO A 54 -18.18 -11.24 10.70
C PRO A 54 -17.54 -9.89 10.26
N ALA A 55 -16.22 -9.69 10.33
CA ALA A 55 -15.64 -8.33 10.21
C ALA A 55 -14.21 -8.21 9.64
N LEU A 56 -13.48 -9.29 9.29
CA LEU A 56 -12.05 -9.18 8.90
C LEU A 56 -11.72 -9.42 7.41
N TRP A 57 -12.42 -8.69 6.53
CA TRP A 57 -11.79 -7.95 5.41
C TRP A 57 -10.87 -8.74 4.43
N CYS A 58 -11.40 -9.73 3.73
CA CYS A 58 -10.70 -10.52 2.68
C CYS A 58 -10.46 -9.76 1.35
N ARG A 59 -10.02 -8.50 1.43
CA ARG A 59 -10.04 -7.53 0.32
C ARG A 59 -8.76 -7.50 -0.51
N SER A 60 -7.59 -7.33 0.11
CA SER A 60 -6.32 -7.25 -0.62
C SER A 60 -5.96 -8.54 -1.40
N PRO A 61 -6.31 -9.76 -0.94
CA PRO A 61 -6.12 -10.96 -1.77
C PRO A 61 -6.94 -10.95 -3.07
N MET A 62 -8.12 -10.32 -3.08
CA MET A 62 -8.92 -10.18 -4.30
C MET A 62 -8.30 -9.15 -5.26
N ALA A 63 -7.82 -8.01 -4.73
CA ALA A 63 -7.11 -7.01 -5.52
C ALA A 63 -5.83 -7.59 -6.15
N GLU A 64 -5.06 -8.35 -5.37
CA GLU A 64 -3.84 -9.01 -5.80
C GLU A 64 -4.10 -10.08 -6.87
N GLY A 65 -5.03 -11.01 -6.63
CA GLY A 65 -5.38 -12.05 -7.60
C GLY A 65 -5.90 -11.48 -8.93
N VAL A 66 -6.69 -10.39 -8.88
CA VAL A 66 -7.13 -9.65 -10.07
C VAL A 66 -5.95 -8.94 -10.74
N PHE A 67 -5.12 -8.21 -10.00
CA PHE A 67 -4.01 -7.46 -10.57
C PHE A 67 -2.96 -8.39 -11.21
N ARG A 68 -2.61 -9.52 -10.56
CA ARG A 68 -1.76 -10.57 -11.16
C ARG A 68 -2.33 -11.06 -12.50
N ASN A 69 -3.65 -11.22 -12.62
CA ASN A 69 -4.30 -11.66 -13.86
C ASN A 69 -4.36 -10.56 -14.94
N VAL A 70 -4.63 -9.31 -14.55
CA VAL A 70 -4.69 -8.16 -15.48
C VAL A 70 -3.29 -7.73 -15.96
N ALA A 71 -2.27 -7.85 -15.12
CA ALA A 71 -0.90 -7.45 -15.39
C ALA A 71 0.05 -8.61 -15.76
N ALA A 72 -0.48 -9.82 -16.00
CA ALA A 72 0.31 -11.06 -16.15
C ALA A 72 1.41 -11.03 -17.22
N SER A 73 1.28 -10.15 -18.22
CA SER A 73 2.24 -9.95 -19.31
C SER A 73 2.67 -8.48 -19.45
N HIS A 74 2.50 -7.67 -18.39
CA HIS A 74 2.71 -6.23 -18.46
C HIS A 74 4.18 -5.88 -18.18
N PRO A 75 4.91 -5.26 -19.12
CA PRO A 75 6.36 -5.11 -19.01
C PRO A 75 6.81 -4.26 -17.81
N LEU A 76 5.96 -3.34 -17.34
CA LEU A 76 6.26 -2.44 -16.22
C LEU A 76 6.12 -3.08 -14.83
N ILE A 77 5.64 -4.31 -14.67
CA ILE A 77 5.42 -4.93 -13.35
C ILE A 77 6.42 -6.05 -13.11
N ASN A 78 7.06 -6.05 -11.93
CA ASN A 78 7.92 -7.13 -11.45
C ASN A 78 7.21 -7.91 -10.34
N GLU A 79 7.11 -7.33 -9.15
CA GLU A 79 6.54 -8.00 -7.98
C GLU A 79 5.12 -7.49 -7.67
N ILE A 80 4.25 -8.44 -7.31
CA ILE A 80 2.89 -8.20 -6.86
C ILE A 80 2.70 -9.04 -5.61
N ASP A 81 2.11 -8.47 -4.55
CA ASP A 81 1.83 -9.18 -3.29
C ASP A 81 0.67 -8.50 -2.51
N SER A 82 0.21 -9.12 -1.41
CA SER A 82 -0.73 -8.50 -0.47
C SER A 82 -0.39 -8.70 1.01
N ALA A 83 -0.76 -7.71 1.83
CA ALA A 83 -0.49 -7.72 3.27
C ALA A 83 -1.63 -7.07 4.10
N GLY A 84 -1.59 -7.29 5.42
CA GLY A 84 -2.54 -6.77 6.40
C GLY A 84 -1.92 -5.78 7.41
N THR A 85 -2.62 -4.69 7.76
CA THR A 85 -2.16 -3.77 8.83
C THR A 85 -2.32 -4.42 10.21
N GLY A 86 -3.42 -5.13 10.44
CA GLY A 86 -3.65 -5.96 11.62
C GLY A 86 -2.94 -7.31 11.53
N ALA A 87 -3.25 -8.09 10.48
CA ALA A 87 -2.75 -9.45 10.23
C ALA A 87 -2.89 -10.40 11.43
N TYR A 88 -4.08 -10.38 12.04
CA TYR A 88 -4.42 -11.15 13.24
C TYR A 88 -4.36 -12.67 13.06
N HIS A 89 -4.32 -13.17 11.82
CA HIS A 89 -4.27 -14.59 11.47
C HIS A 89 -3.24 -14.85 10.35
N ALA A 90 -2.01 -14.33 10.50
CA ALA A 90 -0.95 -14.58 9.52
C ALA A 90 -0.69 -16.10 9.35
N GLY A 91 -0.55 -16.55 8.10
CA GLY A 91 -0.41 -17.96 7.70
C GLY A 91 -1.69 -18.66 7.21
N GLU A 92 -2.86 -18.01 7.27
CA GLU A 92 -4.12 -18.57 6.75
C GLU A 92 -4.35 -18.31 5.24
N ASP A 93 -5.20 -19.16 4.64
CA ASP A 93 -5.66 -19.06 3.25
C ASP A 93 -6.73 -17.96 3.01
N PRO A 94 -6.99 -17.54 1.75
CA PRO A 94 -8.04 -16.58 1.41
C PRO A 94 -9.47 -17.17 1.45
N ASP A 95 -10.49 -16.30 1.61
CA ASP A 95 -11.89 -16.68 1.81
C ASP A 95 -12.39 -17.58 0.68
N SER A 96 -13.07 -18.66 1.04
CA SER A 96 -13.75 -19.53 0.06
C SER A 96 -14.66 -18.77 -0.93
N ARG A 97 -15.25 -17.62 -0.54
CA ARG A 97 -16.06 -16.71 -1.36
C ARG A 97 -15.23 -15.83 -2.30
N THR A 98 -14.08 -15.31 -1.83
CA THR A 98 -13.10 -14.62 -2.69
C THR A 98 -12.52 -15.60 -3.70
N MET A 99 -12.07 -16.77 -3.24
CA MET A 99 -11.57 -17.85 -4.09
C MET A 99 -12.64 -18.40 -5.03
N SER A 100 -13.91 -18.44 -4.63
CA SER A 100 -15.03 -18.79 -5.54
C SER A 100 -15.17 -17.74 -6.64
N THR A 101 -15.16 -16.45 -6.30
CA THR A 101 -15.28 -15.34 -7.26
C THR A 101 -14.11 -15.29 -8.24
N LEU A 102 -12.88 -15.40 -7.76
CA LEU A 102 -11.69 -15.52 -8.61
C LEU A 102 -11.82 -16.73 -9.58
N ARG A 103 -12.24 -17.90 -9.09
CA ARG A 103 -12.45 -19.10 -9.93
C ARG A 103 -13.60 -18.98 -10.93
N ARG A 104 -14.66 -18.21 -10.63
CA ARG A 104 -15.74 -17.85 -11.59
C ARG A 104 -15.17 -17.01 -12.74
N HIS A 105 -14.25 -16.09 -12.44
CA HIS A 105 -13.52 -15.29 -13.42
C HIS A 105 -12.25 -15.95 -13.98
N ASN A 106 -12.16 -17.29 -13.92
CA ASN A 106 -11.06 -18.12 -14.40
C ASN A 106 -9.69 -17.94 -13.73
N ILE A 107 -9.57 -17.09 -12.70
CA ILE A 107 -8.36 -16.94 -11.87
C ILE A 107 -8.30 -18.14 -10.92
N ARG A 108 -7.68 -19.23 -11.38
CA ARG A 108 -7.61 -20.52 -10.65
C ARG A 108 -6.26 -20.77 -9.95
N ASN A 109 -5.19 -20.12 -10.39
CA ASN A 109 -3.83 -20.36 -9.92
C ASN A 109 -3.38 -19.33 -8.86
N TYR A 110 -4.33 -18.72 -8.15
CA TYR A 110 -4.02 -17.82 -7.04
C TYR A 110 -3.82 -18.62 -5.75
N ASN A 111 -2.67 -18.44 -5.11
CA ASN A 111 -2.34 -18.99 -3.80
C ASN A 111 -1.60 -17.90 -3.02
N HIS A 112 -2.02 -17.64 -1.79
CA HIS A 112 -1.49 -16.60 -0.93
C HIS A 112 -1.70 -16.96 0.54
N ALA A 113 -0.66 -16.82 1.35
CA ALA A 113 -0.76 -17.00 2.80
C ALA A 113 -0.74 -15.63 3.48
N ALA A 114 -1.71 -15.39 4.35
CA ALA A 114 -1.88 -14.11 5.02
C ALA A 114 -0.60 -13.61 5.71
N ARG A 115 -0.24 -12.33 5.55
CA ARG A 115 0.93 -11.74 6.22
C ARG A 115 0.69 -10.32 6.74
N LYS A 116 1.56 -9.89 7.66
CA LYS A 116 1.57 -8.51 8.16
C LYS A 116 2.41 -7.61 7.27
N VAL A 117 1.99 -6.36 7.10
CA VAL A 117 2.85 -5.31 6.55
C VAL A 117 3.95 -4.98 7.57
N THR A 118 5.18 -4.99 7.10
CA THR A 118 6.40 -4.73 7.88
C THR A 118 6.93 -3.33 7.56
N LYS A 119 8.03 -2.92 8.20
CA LYS A 119 8.76 -1.71 7.79
C LYS A 119 9.58 -1.90 6.52
N GLN A 120 9.95 -3.14 6.19
CA GLN A 120 10.78 -3.47 5.04
C GLN A 120 9.97 -3.38 3.74
N ASP A 121 8.67 -3.68 3.79
CA ASP A 121 7.74 -3.49 2.67
C ASP A 121 7.75 -2.06 2.10
N PHE A 122 7.98 -1.05 2.95
CA PHE A 122 8.07 0.35 2.52
C PHE A 122 9.37 0.69 1.79
N LEU A 123 10.35 -0.23 1.73
CA LEU A 123 11.64 -0.06 1.05
C LEU A 123 11.72 -0.95 -0.21
N ASP A 124 11.17 -2.17 -0.13
CA ASP A 124 11.20 -3.17 -1.19
C ASP A 124 10.18 -2.87 -2.30
N PHE A 125 9.00 -2.35 -1.94
CA PHE A 125 7.94 -1.99 -2.86
C PHE A 125 7.99 -0.51 -3.30
N ASP A 126 7.46 -0.21 -4.49
CA ASP A 126 7.31 1.16 -5.00
C ASP A 126 5.95 1.74 -4.61
N TYR A 127 4.89 0.92 -4.66
CA TYR A 127 3.51 1.33 -4.38
C TYR A 127 2.86 0.46 -3.31
N LEU A 128 2.38 1.09 -2.24
CA LEU A 128 1.55 0.47 -1.20
C LEU A 128 0.12 0.98 -1.32
N LEU A 129 -0.77 0.09 -1.79
CA LEU A 129 -2.13 0.43 -2.21
C LEU A 129 -3.17 -0.01 -1.18
N ALA A 130 -3.64 0.96 -0.39
CA ALA A 130 -4.64 0.77 0.64
C ALA A 130 -6.03 0.51 0.05
N MET A 131 -6.79 -0.41 0.67
CA MET A 131 -8.19 -0.65 0.31
C MET A 131 -9.13 0.47 0.78
N ASP A 132 -8.87 1.12 1.92
CA ASP A 132 -9.68 2.23 2.44
C ASP A 132 -8.90 3.33 3.17
N LYS A 133 -9.64 4.27 3.74
CA LYS A 133 -9.15 5.44 4.48
C LYS A 133 -8.59 5.10 5.87
N TYR A 134 -8.92 3.95 6.46
CA TYR A 134 -8.31 3.49 7.70
C TYR A 134 -6.96 2.83 7.43
N ASN A 135 -6.89 1.91 6.46
CA ASN A 135 -5.65 1.29 6.02
C ASN A 135 -4.68 2.29 5.41
N LEU A 136 -5.16 3.28 4.66
CA LEU A 136 -4.36 4.40 4.19
C LEU A 136 -3.71 5.16 5.35
N ARG A 137 -4.49 5.46 6.40
CA ARG A 137 -3.98 6.15 7.59
C ARG A 137 -2.93 5.30 8.32
N ASP A 138 -3.24 4.04 8.61
CA ASP A 138 -2.30 3.11 9.26
C ASP A 138 -0.95 3.08 8.53
N LEU A 139 -1.00 3.00 7.19
CA LEU A 139 0.19 2.98 6.34
C LEU A 139 0.96 4.30 6.35
N LEU A 140 0.28 5.45 6.33
CA LEU A 140 0.94 6.75 6.42
C LEU A 140 1.61 6.95 7.78
N ASP A 141 0.95 6.59 8.88
CA ASP A 141 1.51 6.65 10.24
C ASP A 141 2.75 5.73 10.38
N VAL A 142 2.78 4.57 9.70
CA VAL A 142 3.97 3.70 9.62
C VAL A 142 5.04 4.26 8.67
N ARG A 143 4.67 4.82 7.52
CA ARG A 143 5.60 5.42 6.53
C ARG A 143 6.40 6.56 7.11
N GLU A 144 5.74 7.48 7.83
CA GLU A 144 6.43 8.55 8.54
C GLU A 144 7.36 8.00 9.64
N SER A 145 6.98 6.88 10.26
CA SER A 145 7.84 6.14 11.21
C SER A 145 9.03 5.41 10.56
N VAL A 146 9.00 5.17 9.24
CA VAL A 146 10.13 4.66 8.44
C VAL A 146 11.04 5.83 8.06
N LEU A 147 10.50 6.89 7.44
CA LEU A 147 11.24 8.11 7.07
C LEU A 147 11.97 8.74 8.28
N ALA A 148 11.28 8.87 9.41
CA ALA A 148 11.87 9.39 10.65
C ALA A 148 12.94 8.47 11.27
N SER A 149 13.02 7.20 10.86
CA SER A 149 14.12 6.29 11.25
C SER A 149 15.33 6.45 10.33
N MET A 150 15.12 6.56 9.01
CA MET A 150 16.19 6.78 8.02
C MET A 150 16.92 8.10 8.26
N ASN A 151 16.18 9.17 8.56
CA ASN A 151 16.76 10.48 8.90
C ASN A 151 17.58 10.46 10.21
N LYS A 152 17.33 9.52 11.12
CA LYS A 152 18.10 9.35 12.38
C LYS A 152 19.36 8.50 12.20
N SER A 153 19.49 7.77 11.10
CA SER A 153 20.72 7.07 10.70
C SER A 153 21.67 7.91 9.84
N GLY A 154 21.38 9.22 9.65
CA GLY A 154 22.40 10.18 9.21
C GLY A 154 23.61 10.19 10.16
N PRO A 155 24.80 10.62 9.70
CA PRO A 155 26.07 10.31 10.34
C PRO A 155 26.25 10.95 11.73
N ALA A 156 25.84 10.22 12.76
CA ALA A 156 26.19 10.51 14.14
C ALA A 156 27.71 10.30 14.32
N SER A 157 28.44 11.40 14.46
CA SER A 157 29.91 11.39 14.67
C SER A 157 30.28 10.57 15.90
N ARG A 158 30.78 9.34 15.67
CA ARG A 158 31.41 8.49 16.69
C ARG A 158 32.92 8.59 16.54
N GLY A 159 33.59 9.01 17.62
CA GLY A 159 35.01 9.35 17.61
C GLY A 159 35.93 8.21 17.17
N THR A 160 36.91 8.55 16.33
CA THR A 160 37.91 7.66 15.74
C THR A 160 38.75 6.87 16.76
N LYS A 161 38.89 5.55 16.54
CA LYS A 161 40.10 4.76 16.84
C LYS A 161 39.97 3.35 16.23
N GLY A 162 40.81 3.01 15.25
CA GLY A 162 40.79 1.69 14.60
C GLY A 162 41.58 1.66 13.29
N THR A 163 42.75 1.02 13.31
CA THR A 163 43.75 0.86 12.23
C THR A 163 43.23 0.44 10.85
N ARG A 164 43.82 1.00 9.79
CA ARG A 164 43.69 0.55 8.38
C ARG A 164 44.23 -0.87 8.17
N ALA A 165 43.46 -1.75 7.51
CA ALA A 165 43.92 -2.64 6.42
C ALA A 165 42.75 -3.49 5.84
N ALA A 166 42.83 -3.79 4.54
CA ALA A 166 42.16 -4.92 3.86
C ALA A 166 40.62 -5.10 3.95
N THR A 167 39.86 -4.30 3.18
CA THR A 167 38.67 -4.76 2.38
C THR A 167 38.26 -3.71 1.33
N ALA A 168 39.17 -3.40 0.38
CA ALA A 168 38.92 -2.41 -0.69
C ALA A 168 38.38 -3.03 -1.99
N ALA A 169 37.69 -4.19 -1.92
CA ALA A 169 37.42 -5.05 -3.08
C ALA A 169 35.98 -5.63 -3.15
N SER A 170 35.02 -5.09 -2.39
CA SER A 170 33.61 -5.53 -2.42
C SER A 170 32.58 -4.40 -2.51
N LEU A 171 33.00 -3.14 -2.70
CA LEU A 171 32.11 -1.97 -2.84
C LEU A 171 32.03 -1.48 -4.30
N ALA A 172 31.79 -2.41 -5.23
CA ALA A 172 31.72 -2.13 -6.68
C ALA A 172 30.61 -2.91 -7.42
N ALA A 173 29.63 -3.45 -6.69
CA ALA A 173 28.59 -4.33 -7.24
C ALA A 173 27.14 -3.96 -6.83
N SER A 174 26.95 -2.82 -6.16
CA SER A 174 25.64 -2.26 -5.84
C SER A 174 25.71 -0.74 -5.96
N GLY A 175 25.07 -0.16 -6.97
CA GLY A 175 24.99 1.30 -7.11
C GLY A 175 24.17 1.88 -5.96
N GLU A 176 24.62 3.00 -5.37
CA GLU A 176 23.90 3.69 -4.30
C GLU A 176 22.66 4.42 -4.84
N ALA A 177 21.62 3.66 -5.19
CA ALA A 177 20.28 4.19 -5.30
C ALA A 177 19.84 4.68 -3.90
N GLY A 178 19.82 6.00 -3.70
CA GLY A 178 19.41 6.61 -2.43
C GLY A 178 18.08 6.03 -1.96
N ALA A 179 18.10 5.41 -0.77
CA ALA A 179 17.08 4.45 -0.34
C ALA A 179 15.64 4.97 -0.55
N LYS A 180 14.91 4.29 -1.44
CA LYS A 180 13.52 4.64 -1.75
C LYS A 180 12.61 4.32 -0.58
N VAL A 181 11.56 5.12 -0.42
CA VAL A 181 10.40 4.78 0.42
C VAL A 181 9.17 4.81 -0.47
N ALA A 182 8.34 3.77 -0.38
CA ALA A 182 7.14 3.58 -1.19
C ALA A 182 6.19 4.78 -1.18
N GLU A 183 5.49 4.98 -2.29
CA GLU A 183 4.31 5.84 -2.35
C GLU A 183 3.10 5.08 -1.79
N VAL A 184 2.38 5.71 -0.85
CA VAL A 184 1.21 5.15 -0.18
C VAL A 184 -0.03 5.88 -0.66
N ARG A 185 -0.98 5.16 -1.27
CA ARG A 185 -2.25 5.71 -1.79
C ARG A 185 -3.44 4.82 -1.50
N LEU A 186 -4.65 5.38 -1.63
CA LEU A 186 -5.87 4.59 -1.74
C LEU A 186 -5.92 3.99 -3.15
N PHE A 187 -6.32 2.72 -3.31
CA PHE A 187 -6.32 2.06 -4.62
C PHE A 187 -7.26 2.75 -5.63
N GLY A 188 -8.38 3.33 -5.15
CA GLY A 188 -9.26 4.16 -5.97
C GLY A 188 -8.82 5.61 -6.17
N ASP A 189 -7.61 6.02 -5.75
CA ASP A 189 -7.01 7.31 -6.16
C ASP A 189 -6.57 7.28 -7.65
N PHE A 190 -6.48 6.10 -8.28
CA PHE A 190 -6.24 5.97 -9.73
C PHE A 190 -7.58 5.95 -10.46
N GLY A 191 -8.01 7.11 -10.96
CA GLY A 191 -9.23 7.29 -11.72
C GLY A 191 -9.11 6.84 -13.19
N THR A 192 -10.26 6.63 -13.83
CA THR A 192 -10.41 6.19 -15.22
C THR A 192 -9.49 6.94 -16.19
N GLY A 193 -8.77 6.22 -17.06
CA GLY A 193 -7.81 6.81 -17.99
C GLY A 193 -6.49 7.19 -17.31
N GLY A 194 -6.09 6.47 -16.25
CA GLY A 194 -4.88 6.75 -15.47
C GLY A 194 -4.82 8.15 -14.83
N VAL A 195 -5.97 8.77 -14.52
CA VAL A 195 -6.03 10.10 -13.93
C VAL A 195 -5.86 10.01 -12.41
N LEU A 196 -4.70 10.45 -11.93
CA LEU A 196 -4.37 10.43 -10.50
C LEU A 196 -5.15 11.49 -9.73
N HIS A 197 -5.80 11.08 -8.63
CA HIS A 197 -6.52 12.00 -7.76
C HIS A 197 -5.56 12.92 -7.01
N GLU A 198 -5.77 14.24 -7.12
CA GLU A 198 -4.90 15.31 -6.58
C GLU A 198 -4.56 15.09 -5.10
N ARG A 199 -5.61 14.99 -4.27
CA ARG A 199 -5.49 14.62 -2.85
C ARG A 199 -5.44 13.11 -2.69
N VAL A 200 -4.38 12.60 -2.06
CA VAL A 200 -4.24 11.20 -1.59
C VAL A 200 -5.40 10.82 -0.65
N GLY A 201 -5.99 9.65 -0.86
CA GLY A 201 -7.20 9.22 -0.17
C GLY A 201 -8.46 10.01 -0.58
N GLY A 202 -8.39 10.73 -1.69
CA GLY A 202 -9.53 11.46 -2.24
C GLY A 202 -10.49 10.59 -3.03
N GLY A 203 -9.97 9.50 -3.62
CA GLY A 203 -10.70 8.58 -4.46
C GLY A 203 -11.71 7.66 -3.78
N GLU A 204 -12.16 6.68 -4.55
CA GLU A 204 -13.15 5.68 -4.17
C GLU A 204 -12.53 4.62 -3.24
N VAL A 205 -13.24 4.23 -2.17
CA VAL A 205 -12.78 3.18 -1.24
C VAL A 205 -13.27 1.81 -1.69
N VAL A 206 -12.41 0.80 -1.56
CA VAL A 206 -12.82 -0.60 -1.78
C VAL A 206 -13.78 -0.99 -0.65
N GLN A 207 -15.01 -1.37 -1.01
CA GLN A 207 -16.05 -1.68 -0.03
C GLN A 207 -15.81 -3.04 0.64
N ASP A 208 -16.48 -3.30 1.75
CA ASP A 208 -16.37 -4.60 2.42
C ASP A 208 -17.36 -5.57 1.76
N PRO A 209 -16.89 -6.60 1.04
CA PRO A 209 -17.79 -7.54 0.39
C PRO A 209 -18.66 -8.31 1.38
N TYR A 210 -18.32 -8.32 2.68
CA TYR A 210 -19.12 -8.94 3.72
C TYR A 210 -20.49 -8.26 3.92
N TYR A 211 -20.56 -6.92 3.80
CA TYR A 211 -21.80 -6.17 4.00
C TYR A 211 -22.58 -5.90 2.70
N GLY A 212 -22.01 -6.21 1.52
CA GLY A 212 -22.65 -6.05 0.20
C GLY A 212 -23.69 -7.12 -0.17
N GLY A 213 -24.29 -7.79 0.83
CA GLY A 213 -25.32 -8.81 0.61
C GLY A 213 -24.85 -9.97 -0.30
N VAL A 214 -25.72 -10.41 -1.21
CA VAL A 214 -25.45 -11.56 -2.11
C VAL A 214 -24.41 -11.28 -3.19
N ASN A 215 -24.20 -10.00 -3.56
CA ASN A 215 -23.35 -9.60 -4.69
C ASN A 215 -22.04 -8.92 -4.28
N GLY A 216 -21.82 -8.57 -3.01
CA GLY A 216 -20.69 -7.76 -2.56
C GLY A 216 -19.31 -8.25 -3.00
N PHE A 217 -19.10 -9.57 -3.09
CA PHE A 217 -17.85 -10.15 -3.62
C PHE A 217 -17.66 -9.92 -5.13
N GLU A 218 -18.75 -9.90 -5.91
CA GLU A 218 -18.72 -9.55 -7.33
C GLU A 218 -18.54 -8.05 -7.54
N GLU A 219 -19.24 -7.23 -6.75
CA GLU A 219 -19.12 -5.76 -6.80
C GLU A 219 -17.67 -5.32 -6.50
N VAL A 220 -17.05 -5.88 -5.47
CA VAL A 220 -15.64 -5.64 -5.14
C VAL A 220 -14.71 -6.18 -6.22
N TYR A 221 -14.98 -7.35 -6.83
CA TYR A 221 -14.21 -7.86 -7.97
C TYR A 221 -14.22 -6.87 -9.16
N GLN A 222 -15.39 -6.35 -9.54
CA GLN A 222 -15.52 -5.37 -10.62
C GLN A 222 -14.84 -4.04 -10.26
N GLN A 223 -14.91 -3.63 -8.98
CA GLN A 223 -14.26 -2.43 -8.45
C GLN A 223 -12.73 -2.54 -8.51
N VAL A 224 -12.13 -3.61 -7.99
CA VAL A 224 -10.67 -3.79 -8.06
C VAL A 224 -10.20 -4.00 -9.50
N THR A 225 -11.00 -4.64 -10.37
CA THR A 225 -10.70 -4.76 -11.80
C THR A 225 -10.62 -3.39 -12.49
N ARG A 226 -11.51 -2.45 -12.12
CA ARG A 226 -11.46 -1.06 -12.62
C ARG A 226 -10.20 -0.35 -12.17
N PHE A 227 -9.89 -0.37 -10.86
CA PHE A 227 -8.68 0.28 -10.33
C PHE A 227 -7.39 -0.36 -10.86
N SER A 228 -7.34 -1.68 -11.05
CA SER A 228 -6.19 -2.38 -11.65
C SER A 228 -5.86 -1.82 -13.03
N LYS A 229 -6.85 -1.63 -13.90
CA LYS A 229 -6.65 -1.06 -15.24
C LYS A 229 -6.22 0.39 -15.18
N SER A 230 -6.90 1.21 -14.37
CA SER A 230 -6.57 2.63 -14.20
C SER A 230 -5.17 2.85 -13.60
N PHE A 231 -4.68 1.94 -12.76
CA PHE A 231 -3.32 1.98 -12.25
C PHE A 231 -2.26 1.60 -13.32
N LEU A 232 -2.54 0.63 -14.19
CA LEU A 232 -1.65 0.34 -15.34
C LEU A 232 -1.61 1.51 -16.33
N GLU A 233 -2.76 2.07 -16.70
CA GLU A 233 -2.87 3.28 -17.55
C GLU A 233 -2.08 4.48 -16.99
N TYR A 234 -1.98 4.58 -15.66
CA TYR A 234 -1.18 5.58 -14.96
C TYR A 234 0.33 5.30 -15.07
N LEU A 235 0.77 4.06 -14.86
CA LEU A 235 2.18 3.66 -14.98
C LEU A 235 2.70 3.82 -16.42
N GLU A 236 1.90 3.44 -17.42
CA GLU A 236 2.22 3.65 -18.85
C GLU A 236 2.42 5.14 -19.19
N LYS A 237 1.60 6.03 -18.61
CA LYS A 237 1.69 7.47 -18.81
C LYS A 237 2.93 8.07 -18.15
N ASN A 238 3.23 7.69 -16.91
CA ASN A 238 4.44 8.15 -16.21
C ASN A 238 5.69 7.82 -17.03
N GLN A 239 5.87 6.56 -17.43
CA GLN A 239 7.02 6.11 -18.21
C GLN A 239 7.14 6.84 -19.55
N ARG A 240 6.01 7.18 -20.21
CA ARG A 240 6.05 7.99 -21.43
C ARG A 240 6.52 9.42 -21.15
N SER A 241 5.99 10.07 -20.11
CA SER A 241 6.43 11.43 -19.73
C SER A 241 7.88 11.49 -19.23
N GLU A 242 8.43 10.37 -18.76
CA GLU A 242 9.86 10.20 -18.41
C GLU A 242 10.74 9.94 -19.65
N SER A 243 10.15 9.64 -20.82
CA SER A 243 10.86 9.38 -22.09
C SER A 243 10.78 10.54 -23.11
N GLU A 244 9.95 11.54 -22.85
CA GLU A 244 9.72 12.72 -23.69
C GLU A 244 10.43 13.99 -23.18
N ASN A 245 11.33 13.85 -22.19
CA ASN A 245 11.93 14.93 -21.37
C ASN A 245 13.45 14.73 -21.19
#